data_AF-A0A2H0QMM7-F1
#
_entry.id   AF-A0A2H0QMM7-F1
#
_cell.length_a   1.000
_cell.length_b   1.000
_cell.length_c   1.000
_cell.angle_alpha   90.00
_cell.angle_beta   90.00
_cell.angle_gamma   90.00
#
_symmetry.space_group_name_H-M   'P 1'
#
loop_
_entity.id
_entity.type
_entity.pdbx_description
1 polymer ?
#
loop_
_entity_poly.entity_id
_entity_poly.type
_entity_poly.pdbx_seq_one_letter_code
_entity_poly.pdbx_strand_id
1 'polypeptide(L)'
;MPLVQNTTYNPLKILRNGHVQTLYPYFFRKVDGVDFKRYRLDTHDLDFVDVDVSSVNSDTVVILTHGLEGSSHSPYIKGMTKQFNSMGIDALAWNQRSCSGQMNKAKHFYHAASIEDMEHVIQFAINKLKYKKIYLVGYSLGGNVVGYYLGAHGAQIHSEIHGGVIFSSTIHLESTARLMRDNIFSKAYAESFLTTMRDKVVQKHELIGLDLNMPAIMRAKNFIDFDEQVTAPLNGFRSAWDYYKYASAVNLIEEVRVPFLIVQAKDDPFLDRGSYPVRQAHRSRYVHLEITETGGHCGFMDYRPKLQFWSEKRAVDFLMSVA
;
A
#
# COMPACT_ATOMS: atom_id res chain seq x y z
N MET A 1 -19.32 -13.11 9.87
CA MET A 1 -19.84 -11.79 9.47
C MET A 1 -18.70 -10.97 8.91
N PRO A 2 -18.92 -10.17 7.86
CA PRO A 2 -17.87 -9.35 7.24
C PRO A 2 -17.30 -8.25 8.15
N LEU A 3 -17.91 -7.94 9.30
CA LEU A 3 -17.27 -7.11 10.32
C LEU A 3 -16.64 -7.98 11.40
N VAL A 4 -15.34 -7.82 11.63
CA VAL A 4 -14.61 -8.45 12.73
C VAL A 4 -14.87 -7.65 14.00
N GLN A 5 -15.75 -8.16 14.87
CA GLN A 5 -16.17 -7.45 16.09
C GLN A 5 -15.13 -7.55 17.21
N ASN A 6 -14.38 -8.66 17.28
CA ASN A 6 -13.38 -8.92 18.31
C ASN A 6 -12.00 -8.95 17.67
N THR A 7 -11.22 -7.88 17.87
CA THR A 7 -9.82 -7.84 17.47
C THR A 7 -8.95 -8.55 18.50
N THR A 8 -7.94 -9.30 18.03
CA THR A 8 -6.90 -9.87 18.89
C THR A 8 -5.76 -8.89 19.16
N TYR A 9 -5.84 -7.68 18.60
CA TYR A 9 -4.81 -6.65 18.77
C TYR A 9 -4.76 -6.13 20.21
N ASN A 10 -3.63 -6.32 20.88
CA ASN A 10 -3.41 -5.88 22.26
C ASN A 10 -2.15 -5.02 22.40
N PRO A 11 -2.26 -3.69 22.19
CA PRO A 11 -1.12 -2.78 22.29
C PRO A 11 -0.65 -2.58 23.74
N LEU A 12 0.63 -2.25 23.93
CA LEU A 12 1.13 -1.72 25.21
C LEU A 12 0.33 -0.48 25.61
N LYS A 13 -0.28 -0.50 26.80
CA LYS A 13 -1.10 0.62 27.30
C LYS A 13 -0.36 1.96 27.31
N ILE A 14 0.95 1.96 27.53
CA ILE A 14 1.82 3.15 27.58
C ILE A 14 2.18 3.65 26.16
N LEU A 15 1.97 2.84 25.12
CA LEU A 15 2.21 3.19 23.71
C LEU A 15 0.89 3.36 22.92
N ARG A 16 -0.25 3.58 23.59
CA ARG A 16 -1.56 3.84 22.96
C ARG A 16 -1.65 5.29 22.49
N ASN A 17 -0.82 5.63 21.51
CA ASN A 17 -0.86 6.92 20.84
C ASN A 17 -0.55 6.70 19.36
N GLY A 18 -1.47 7.09 18.49
CA GLY A 18 -1.35 6.87 17.05
C GLY A 18 -0.07 7.44 16.43
N HIS A 19 0.40 8.60 16.90
CA HIS A 19 1.65 9.19 16.43
C HIS A 19 2.87 8.37 16.87
N VAL A 20 2.91 7.93 18.12
CA VAL A 20 4.00 7.07 18.63
C VAL A 20 4.02 5.74 17.88
N GLN A 21 2.85 5.13 17.68
CA GLN A 21 2.72 3.87 16.95
C GLN A 21 3.08 4.00 15.47
N THR A 22 2.92 5.19 14.90
CA THR A 22 3.36 5.52 13.53
C THR A 22 4.88 5.74 13.45
N LEU A 23 5.42 6.61 14.32
CA LEU A 23 6.80 7.10 14.20
C LEU A 23 7.83 6.12 14.77
N TYR A 24 7.51 5.41 15.85
CA TYR A 24 8.46 4.49 16.47
C TYR A 24 8.94 3.40 15.49
N PRO A 25 8.06 2.64 14.80
CA PRO A 25 8.55 1.64 13.86
C PRO A 25 9.20 2.28 12.63
N TYR A 26 8.78 3.47 12.21
CA TYR A 26 9.43 4.17 11.12
C TYR A 26 10.91 4.47 11.41
N PHE A 27 11.23 4.98 12.60
CA PHE A 27 12.60 5.36 12.95
C PHE A 27 13.46 4.23 13.54
N PHE A 28 12.85 3.29 14.29
CA PHE A 28 13.61 2.37 15.14
C PHE A 28 13.46 0.89 14.75
N ARG A 29 12.48 0.53 13.92
CA ARG A 29 12.28 -0.87 13.55
C ARG A 29 13.38 -1.33 12.61
N LYS A 30 14.16 -2.32 13.05
CA LYS A 30 15.09 -3.06 12.20
C LYS A 30 14.56 -4.47 11.96
N VAL A 31 14.63 -4.89 10.71
CA VAL A 31 14.26 -6.24 10.28
C VAL A 31 15.41 -6.78 9.45
N ASP A 32 16.08 -7.79 10.01
CA ASP A 32 17.24 -8.48 9.42
C ASP A 32 16.89 -9.93 9.06
N GLY A 33 17.71 -10.55 8.23
CA GLY A 33 17.52 -11.92 7.77
C GLY A 33 16.41 -12.05 6.72
N VAL A 34 16.33 -11.08 5.81
CA VAL A 34 15.50 -11.13 4.60
C VAL A 34 16.42 -10.89 3.42
N ASP A 35 16.62 -11.92 2.61
CA ASP A 35 17.44 -11.85 1.42
C ASP A 35 16.55 -11.72 0.20
N PHE A 36 16.85 -10.72 -0.63
CA PHE A 36 16.11 -10.42 -1.84
C PHE A 36 16.96 -10.67 -3.08
N LYS A 37 16.37 -11.36 -4.05
CA LYS A 37 16.84 -11.39 -5.42
C LYS A 37 15.99 -10.45 -6.27
N ARG A 38 16.60 -9.41 -6.83
CA ARG A 38 15.93 -8.44 -7.68
C ARG A 38 15.74 -8.94 -9.10
N TYR A 39 14.56 -8.72 -9.64
CA TYR A 39 14.19 -8.87 -11.04
C TYR A 39 13.69 -7.53 -11.55
N ARG A 40 14.22 -7.07 -12.69
CA ARG A 40 13.69 -5.90 -13.39
C ARG A 40 12.71 -6.35 -14.45
N LEU A 41 11.51 -5.78 -14.45
CA LEU A 41 10.47 -6.04 -15.43
C LEU A 41 10.32 -4.80 -16.31
N ASP A 42 10.62 -4.94 -17.59
CA ASP A 42 10.35 -3.88 -18.57
C ASP A 42 8.85 -3.77 -18.81
N THR A 43 8.35 -2.54 -18.80
CA THR A 43 6.93 -2.22 -18.97
C THR A 43 6.63 -1.83 -20.42
N HIS A 44 5.36 -1.89 -20.80
CA HIS A 44 4.93 -1.66 -22.18
C HIS A 44 5.21 -0.23 -22.68
N ASP A 45 5.36 0.73 -21.78
CA ASP A 45 5.67 2.14 -22.06
C ASP A 45 7.17 2.46 -22.00
N LEU A 46 8.01 1.43 -22.24
CA LEU A 46 9.49 1.53 -22.28
C LEU A 46 10.14 1.96 -20.95
N ASP A 47 9.42 1.74 -19.84
CA ASP A 47 9.89 1.97 -18.48
C ASP A 47 10.17 0.62 -17.78
N PHE A 48 10.28 0.62 -16.45
CA PHE A 48 10.48 -0.59 -15.67
C PHE A 48 9.84 -0.52 -14.28
N VAL A 49 9.58 -1.70 -13.72
CA VAL A 49 9.36 -1.91 -12.28
C VAL A 49 10.32 -2.97 -11.77
N ASP A 50 10.79 -2.81 -10.52
CA ASP A 50 11.72 -3.76 -9.90
C ASP A 50 11.02 -4.60 -8.85
N VAL A 51 11.23 -5.90 -8.91
CA VAL A 51 10.62 -6.92 -8.06
C VAL A 51 11.68 -7.61 -7.22
N ASP A 52 11.58 -7.51 -5.90
CA ASP A 52 12.49 -8.15 -4.96
C ASP A 52 11.87 -9.43 -4.40
N VAL A 53 12.42 -10.58 -4.78
CA VAL A 53 11.89 -11.91 -4.42
C VAL A 53 12.70 -12.51 -3.28
N SER A 54 12.01 -12.93 -2.22
CA SER A 54 12.57 -13.76 -1.14
C SER A 54 11.89 -15.13 -1.18
N SER A 55 12.65 -16.14 -1.60
CA SER A 55 12.12 -17.49 -1.87
C SER A 55 12.55 -18.50 -0.82
N VAL A 56 11.59 -19.34 -0.42
CA VAL A 56 11.77 -20.53 0.41
C VAL A 56 11.40 -21.79 -0.36
N ASN A 57 11.38 -21.71 -1.70
CA ASN A 57 11.00 -22.77 -2.65
C ASN A 57 9.53 -23.22 -2.52
N SER A 58 8.61 -22.26 -2.37
CA SER A 58 7.17 -22.51 -2.33
C SER A 58 6.52 -22.40 -3.72
N ASP A 59 5.37 -23.05 -3.92
CA ASP A 59 4.48 -22.79 -5.08
C ASP A 59 3.45 -21.69 -4.79
N THR A 60 3.46 -21.17 -3.56
CA THR A 60 2.59 -20.12 -3.05
C THR A 60 3.41 -18.87 -2.76
N VAL A 61 2.90 -17.71 -3.17
CA VAL A 61 3.58 -16.43 -2.98
C VAL A 61 2.64 -15.37 -2.40
N VAL A 62 3.20 -14.50 -1.57
CA VAL A 62 2.56 -13.22 -1.22
C VAL A 62 3.22 -12.09 -2.03
N ILE A 63 2.40 -11.28 -2.71
CA ILE A 63 2.84 -10.05 -3.38
C ILE A 63 2.61 -8.89 -2.42
N LEU A 64 3.68 -8.17 -2.08
CA LEU A 64 3.70 -7.09 -1.10
C LEU A 64 3.80 -5.74 -1.82
N THR A 65 2.85 -4.85 -1.55
CA THR A 65 2.76 -3.49 -2.12
C THR A 65 2.98 -2.44 -1.04
N HIS A 66 4.05 -1.66 -1.17
CA HIS A 66 4.41 -0.62 -0.21
C HIS A 66 3.54 0.64 -0.34
N GLY A 67 3.53 1.45 0.72
CA GLY A 67 2.86 2.75 0.75
C GLY A 67 3.58 3.83 -0.05
N LEU A 68 3.04 5.05 -0.02
CA LEU A 68 3.65 6.22 -0.66
C LEU A 68 5.10 6.40 -0.20
N GLU A 69 5.99 6.62 -1.17
CA GLU A 69 7.45 6.79 -1.03
C GLU A 69 8.16 5.63 -0.30
N GLY A 70 7.52 4.47 -0.18
CA GLY A 70 8.11 3.24 0.37
C GLY A 70 8.96 2.47 -0.65
N SER A 71 9.35 1.25 -0.27
CA SER A 71 10.05 0.29 -1.12
C SER A 71 10.01 -1.11 -0.51
N SER A 72 10.57 -2.11 -1.19
CA SER A 72 10.81 -3.46 -0.65
C SER A 72 11.62 -3.46 0.66
N HIS A 73 12.41 -2.41 0.91
CA HIS A 73 13.26 -2.28 2.10
C HIS A 73 12.55 -1.60 3.27
N SER A 74 11.29 -1.15 3.09
CA SER A 74 10.49 -0.61 4.18
C SER A 74 10.34 -1.64 5.31
N PRO A 75 10.51 -1.27 6.60
CA PRO A 75 10.52 -2.22 7.70
C PRO A 75 9.28 -3.12 7.79
N TYR A 76 8.09 -2.59 7.48
CA TYR A 76 6.85 -3.38 7.46
C TYR A 76 6.78 -4.37 6.28
N ILE A 77 7.40 -4.05 5.14
CA ILE A 77 7.50 -4.97 4.00
C ILE A 77 8.45 -6.11 4.36
N LYS A 78 9.66 -5.81 4.84
CA LYS A 78 10.61 -6.84 5.29
C LYS A 78 10.04 -7.70 6.41
N GLY A 79 9.32 -7.09 7.36
CA GLY A 79 8.63 -7.82 8.43
C GLY A 79 7.61 -8.83 7.89
N MET A 80 6.76 -8.37 6.97
CA MET A 80 5.76 -9.22 6.32
C MET A 80 6.42 -10.32 5.48
N THR A 81 7.47 -10.01 4.71
CA THR A 81 8.28 -11.02 3.99
C THR A 81 8.77 -12.11 4.95
N LYS A 82 9.42 -11.71 6.05
CA LYS A 82 9.97 -12.66 7.03
C LYS A 82 8.88 -13.54 7.65
N GLN A 83 7.73 -12.94 7.97
CA GLN A 83 6.61 -13.67 8.53
C GLN A 83 6.08 -14.73 7.55
N PHE A 84 5.86 -14.38 6.28
CA PHE A 84 5.39 -15.35 5.28
C PHE A 84 6.43 -16.42 4.95
N ASN A 85 7.71 -16.06 4.84
CA ASN A 85 8.78 -17.04 4.65
C ASN A 85 8.85 -18.05 5.81
N SER A 86 8.61 -17.60 7.06
CA SER A 86 8.54 -18.51 8.21
C SER A 86 7.36 -19.49 8.17
N MET A 87 6.36 -19.23 7.33
CA MET A 87 5.21 -20.10 7.07
C MET A 87 5.39 -20.96 5.82
N GLY A 88 6.57 -20.97 5.20
CA GLY A 88 6.83 -21.73 3.97
C GLY A 88 6.21 -21.11 2.71
N ILE A 89 5.97 -19.79 2.72
CA ILE A 89 5.41 -19.03 1.59
C ILE A 89 6.46 -18.06 1.06
N ASP A 90 6.63 -18.02 -0.26
CA ASP A 90 7.52 -17.07 -0.92
C ASP A 90 6.97 -15.65 -0.81
N ALA A 91 7.83 -14.64 -0.87
CA ALA A 91 7.43 -13.25 -0.85
C ALA A 91 8.01 -12.49 -2.05
N LEU A 92 7.15 -11.74 -2.72
CA LEU A 92 7.50 -10.87 -3.82
C LEU A 92 7.17 -9.43 -3.41
N ALA A 93 8.19 -8.66 -3.04
CA ALA A 93 8.06 -7.25 -2.72
C ALA A 93 8.40 -6.41 -3.96
N TRP A 94 7.39 -5.88 -4.63
CA TRP A 94 7.61 -5.04 -5.80
C TRP A 94 7.76 -3.57 -5.42
N ASN A 95 8.57 -2.86 -6.20
CA ASN A 95 8.82 -1.45 -6.03
C ASN A 95 8.04 -0.70 -7.11
N GLN A 96 7.16 0.19 -6.68
CA GLN A 96 6.47 1.10 -7.58
C GLN A 96 7.48 2.02 -8.29
N ARG A 97 7.08 2.60 -9.42
CA ARG A 97 7.95 3.46 -10.23
C ARG A 97 8.66 4.52 -9.37
N SER A 98 9.96 4.72 -9.58
CA SER A 98 10.85 5.62 -8.82
C SER A 98 11.18 5.20 -7.36
N CYS A 99 10.72 4.04 -6.89
CA CYS A 99 10.91 3.61 -5.49
C CYS A 99 11.98 2.53 -5.29
N SER A 100 12.58 1.99 -6.35
CA SER A 100 13.60 0.94 -6.25
C SER A 100 15.03 1.44 -6.03
N GLY A 101 15.20 2.76 -5.88
CA GLY A 101 16.50 3.45 -5.84
C GLY A 101 16.94 4.02 -7.20
N GLN A 102 16.14 3.82 -8.26
CA GLN A 102 16.36 4.40 -9.57
C GLN A 102 15.10 5.13 -10.04
N MET A 103 15.28 6.32 -10.62
CA MET A 103 14.19 7.06 -11.27
C MET A 103 13.66 6.27 -12.46
N ASN A 104 12.34 6.19 -12.58
CA ASN A 104 11.69 5.54 -13.72
C ASN A 104 11.78 6.44 -14.98
N LYS A 105 11.73 5.82 -16.15
CA LYS A 105 11.96 6.45 -17.47
C LYS A 105 10.74 7.19 -18.01
N ALA A 106 9.53 6.68 -17.76
CA ALA A 106 8.31 7.31 -18.24
C ALA A 106 8.05 8.65 -17.52
N LYS A 107 7.26 9.52 -18.16
CA LYS A 107 6.89 10.82 -17.59
C LYS A 107 6.12 10.67 -16.28
N HIS A 108 5.14 9.77 -16.26
CA HIS A 108 4.32 9.55 -15.07
C HIS A 108 5.08 8.81 -13.97
N PHE A 109 4.65 9.03 -12.73
CA PHE A 109 5.02 8.23 -11.57
C PHE A 109 3.89 7.22 -11.30
N TYR A 110 4.03 6.39 -10.27
CA TYR A 110 2.90 5.64 -9.75
C TYR A 110 1.91 6.57 -9.04
N HIS A 111 0.65 6.15 -9.00
CA HIS A 111 -0.43 6.79 -8.25
C HIS A 111 -1.36 5.72 -7.69
N ALA A 112 -2.40 6.13 -6.95
CA ALA A 112 -3.28 5.23 -6.21
C ALA A 112 -4.05 4.19 -7.06
N ALA A 113 -4.09 4.38 -8.38
CA ALA A 113 -4.78 3.50 -9.33
C ALA A 113 -3.86 3.00 -10.45
N SER A 114 -2.53 3.06 -10.27
CA SER A 114 -1.55 2.45 -11.20
C SER A 114 -1.55 0.93 -11.06
N ILE A 115 -2.65 0.30 -11.44
CA ILE A 115 -2.88 -1.14 -11.27
C ILE A 115 -2.30 -1.97 -12.43
N GLU A 116 -1.92 -1.34 -13.53
CA GLU A 116 -1.31 -1.95 -14.70
C GLU A 116 0.09 -2.50 -14.38
N ASP A 117 0.88 -1.75 -13.59
CA ASP A 117 2.18 -2.22 -13.11
C ASP A 117 2.01 -3.42 -12.16
N MET A 118 0.98 -3.40 -11.31
CA MET A 118 0.65 -4.51 -10.42
C MET A 118 0.19 -5.76 -11.21
N GLU A 119 -0.64 -5.57 -12.23
CA GLU A 119 -1.03 -6.63 -13.17
C GLU A 119 0.21 -7.26 -13.83
N HIS A 120 1.17 -6.44 -14.26
CA HIS A 120 2.41 -6.93 -14.85
C HIS A 120 3.24 -7.77 -13.86
N VAL A 121 3.32 -7.36 -12.60
CA VAL A 121 3.98 -8.12 -11.53
C VAL A 121 3.27 -9.45 -11.26
N ILE A 122 1.93 -9.47 -11.23
CA ILE A 122 1.12 -10.68 -11.05
C ILE A 122 1.33 -11.63 -12.22
N GLN A 123 1.29 -11.14 -13.46
CA GLN A 123 1.56 -11.95 -14.64
C GLN A 123 2.99 -12.50 -14.65
N PHE A 124 3.98 -11.74 -14.17
CA PHE A 124 5.33 -12.25 -13.99
C PHE A 124 5.36 -13.40 -12.96
N ALA A 125 4.67 -13.25 -11.83
CA ALA A 125 4.57 -14.30 -10.82
C ALA A 125 3.93 -15.59 -11.37
N ILE A 126 2.82 -15.47 -12.12
CA ILE A 126 2.10 -16.61 -12.72
C ILE A 126 2.91 -17.22 -13.87
N ASN A 127 3.33 -16.42 -14.84
CA ASN A 127 3.84 -16.91 -16.12
C ASN A 127 5.32 -17.24 -16.09
N LYS A 128 6.13 -16.43 -15.39
CA LYS A 128 7.59 -16.62 -15.33
C LYS A 128 8.01 -17.44 -14.13
N LEU A 129 7.50 -17.11 -12.94
CA LEU A 129 7.85 -17.81 -11.70
C LEU A 129 6.98 -19.04 -11.42
N LYS A 130 5.87 -19.22 -12.16
CA LYS A 130 5.01 -20.41 -12.12
C LYS A 130 4.31 -20.64 -10.78
N TYR A 131 4.10 -19.59 -9.98
CA TYR A 131 3.32 -19.69 -8.74
C TYR A 131 1.88 -20.11 -9.04
N LYS A 132 1.34 -20.98 -8.18
CA LYS A 132 -0.02 -21.53 -8.30
C LYS A 132 -1.02 -20.82 -7.40
N LYS A 133 -0.53 -20.22 -6.32
CA LYS A 133 -1.34 -19.51 -5.34
C LYS A 133 -0.68 -18.18 -5.01
N ILE A 134 -1.46 -17.12 -5.11
CA ILE A 134 -1.04 -15.74 -4.92
C ILE A 134 -1.94 -15.10 -3.87
N TYR A 135 -1.33 -14.46 -2.89
CA TYR A 135 -2.00 -13.54 -1.98
C TYR A 135 -1.48 -12.12 -2.18
N LEU A 136 -2.34 -11.13 -1.97
CA LEU A 136 -1.97 -9.73 -2.15
C LEU A 136 -2.00 -9.01 -0.80
N VAL A 137 -0.90 -8.35 -0.43
CA VAL A 137 -0.85 -7.55 0.80
C VAL A 137 -0.40 -6.13 0.47
N GLY A 138 -1.14 -5.14 0.98
CA GLY A 138 -0.85 -3.73 0.74
C GLY A 138 -0.89 -2.88 2.01
N TYR A 139 -0.04 -1.86 2.05
CA TYR A 139 0.01 -0.90 3.15
C TYR A 139 -0.25 0.52 2.66
N SER A 140 -1.00 1.32 3.40
CA SER A 140 -1.21 2.73 3.08
C SER A 140 -1.73 2.90 1.64
N LEU A 141 -1.07 3.73 0.83
CA LEU A 141 -1.38 3.89 -0.60
C LEU A 141 -1.31 2.56 -1.39
N GLY A 142 -0.35 1.69 -1.08
CA GLY A 142 -0.26 0.36 -1.67
C GLY A 142 -1.43 -0.54 -1.31
N GLY A 143 -2.05 -0.31 -0.15
CA GLY A 143 -3.33 -0.93 0.19
C GLY A 143 -4.47 -0.45 -0.71
N ASN A 144 -4.46 0.83 -1.10
CA ASN A 144 -5.45 1.34 -2.06
C ASN A 144 -5.24 0.66 -3.41
N VAL A 145 -4.00 0.59 -3.90
CA VAL A 145 -3.66 -0.10 -5.16
C VAL A 145 -4.16 -1.56 -5.14
N VAL A 146 -3.88 -2.31 -4.07
CA VAL A 146 -4.37 -3.70 -3.92
C VAL A 146 -5.89 -3.78 -3.92
N GLY A 147 -6.57 -2.95 -3.11
CA GLY A 147 -8.03 -2.93 -3.03
C GLY A 147 -8.69 -2.51 -4.34
N TYR A 148 -8.09 -1.53 -5.03
CA TYR A 148 -8.54 -1.05 -6.33
C TYR A 148 -8.38 -2.14 -7.40
N TYR A 149 -7.23 -2.81 -7.45
CA TYR A 149 -6.97 -3.92 -8.38
C TYR A 149 -7.98 -5.05 -8.19
N LEU A 150 -8.21 -5.48 -6.95
CA LEU A 150 -9.17 -6.54 -6.61
C LEU A 150 -10.61 -6.16 -6.99
N GLY A 151 -11.00 -4.91 -6.73
CA GLY A 151 -12.33 -4.41 -7.06
C GLY A 151 -12.54 -4.22 -8.56
N ALA A 152 -11.55 -3.68 -9.26
CA ALA A 152 -11.61 -3.41 -10.70
C ALA A 152 -11.74 -4.69 -11.53
N HIS A 153 -11.06 -5.77 -11.13
CA HIS A 153 -11.16 -7.06 -11.82
C HIS A 153 -12.37 -7.87 -11.36
N GLY A 154 -12.76 -7.79 -10.09
CA GLY A 154 -13.94 -8.45 -9.55
C GLY A 154 -14.02 -9.93 -9.93
N ALA A 155 -15.00 -10.31 -10.75
CA ALA A 155 -15.18 -11.70 -11.20
C ALA A 155 -14.17 -12.16 -12.25
N GLN A 156 -13.42 -11.25 -12.88
CA GLN A 156 -12.37 -11.52 -13.86
C GLN A 156 -10.97 -11.60 -13.23
N ILE A 157 -10.89 -11.62 -11.89
CA ILE A 157 -9.62 -11.77 -11.17
C ILE A 157 -8.92 -13.09 -11.56
N HIS A 158 -7.59 -13.09 -11.67
CA HIS A 158 -6.82 -14.30 -11.96
C HIS A 158 -7.15 -15.41 -10.96
N SER A 159 -7.34 -16.64 -11.45
CA SER A 159 -7.67 -17.80 -10.63
C SER A 159 -6.63 -18.15 -9.57
N GLU A 160 -5.38 -17.73 -9.80
CA GLU A 160 -4.24 -17.89 -8.91
C GLU A 160 -4.35 -16.97 -7.69
N ILE A 161 -5.17 -15.91 -7.72
CA ILE A 161 -5.32 -14.97 -6.61
C ILE A 161 -6.38 -15.48 -5.63
N HIS A 162 -5.94 -15.87 -4.43
CA HIS A 162 -6.78 -16.54 -3.44
C HIS A 162 -7.23 -15.62 -2.30
N GLY A 163 -6.72 -14.39 -2.24
CA GLY A 163 -7.18 -13.41 -1.27
C GLY A 163 -6.23 -12.23 -1.10
N GLY A 164 -6.62 -11.27 -0.27
CA GLY A 164 -5.76 -10.15 0.06
C GLY A 164 -5.99 -9.53 1.43
N VAL A 165 -5.01 -8.76 1.90
CA VAL A 165 -5.08 -8.03 3.16
C VAL A 165 -4.50 -6.63 2.98
N ILE A 166 -5.19 -5.61 3.47
CA ILE A 166 -4.68 -4.24 3.49
C ILE A 166 -4.64 -3.67 4.89
N PHE A 167 -3.59 -2.90 5.18
CA PHE A 167 -3.38 -2.25 6.48
C PHE A 167 -3.24 -0.74 6.32
N SER A 168 -3.86 0.01 7.24
CA SER A 168 -3.75 1.48 7.32
C SER A 168 -3.96 2.15 5.96
N SER A 169 -4.91 1.65 5.18
CA SER A 169 -4.98 1.96 3.75
C SER A 169 -5.80 3.21 3.47
N THR A 170 -5.28 4.08 2.61
CA THR A 170 -5.92 5.32 2.17
C THR A 170 -6.95 5.04 1.06
N ILE A 171 -7.89 4.12 1.31
CA ILE A 171 -8.88 3.65 0.33
C ILE A 171 -9.88 4.72 -0.13
N HIS A 172 -9.96 5.84 0.60
CA HIS A 172 -10.71 7.03 0.24
C HIS A 172 -9.75 8.22 0.22
N LEU A 173 -9.25 8.54 -0.97
CA LEU A 173 -8.14 9.49 -1.16
C LEU A 173 -8.54 10.91 -0.78
N GLU A 174 -9.77 11.32 -1.10
CA GLU A 174 -10.25 12.66 -0.79
C GLU A 174 -10.25 12.94 0.73
N SER A 175 -10.78 12.03 1.55
CA SER A 175 -10.80 12.27 3.01
C SER A 175 -9.39 12.28 3.58
N THR A 176 -8.52 11.42 3.07
CA THR A 176 -7.10 11.37 3.44
C THR A 176 -6.42 12.70 3.11
N ALA A 177 -6.56 13.19 1.88
CA ALA A 177 -5.95 14.45 1.44
C ALA A 177 -6.47 15.66 2.24
N ARG A 178 -7.77 15.71 2.55
CA ARG A 178 -8.36 16.75 3.41
C ARG A 178 -7.81 16.69 4.84
N LEU A 179 -7.75 15.49 5.44
CA LEU A 179 -7.18 15.31 6.78
C LEU A 179 -5.73 15.78 6.84
N MET A 180 -4.91 15.37 5.87
CA MET A 180 -3.50 15.76 5.76
C MET A 180 -3.31 17.26 5.54
N ARG A 181 -4.28 17.93 4.90
CA ARG A 181 -4.28 19.39 4.72
C ARG A 181 -4.79 20.15 5.94
N ASP A 182 -5.75 19.62 6.69
CA ASP A 182 -6.49 20.42 7.68
C ASP A 182 -6.00 20.17 9.13
N ASN A 183 -5.44 18.99 9.43
CA ASN A 183 -4.91 18.67 10.75
C ASN A 183 -3.41 19.03 10.89
N ILE A 184 -3.03 19.70 11.98
CA ILE A 184 -1.67 20.21 12.19
C ILE A 184 -0.59 19.12 12.30
N PHE A 185 -0.89 17.99 12.94
CA PHE A 185 0.05 16.88 13.04
C PHE A 185 0.17 16.16 11.69
N SER A 186 -0.97 15.91 11.03
CA SER A 186 -1.02 15.31 9.70
C SER A 186 -0.28 16.14 8.64
N LYS A 187 -0.28 17.47 8.73
CA LYS A 187 0.55 18.36 7.89
C LYS A 187 2.04 18.08 7.99
N ALA A 188 2.56 17.82 9.18
CA ALA A 188 3.99 17.53 9.37
C ALA A 188 4.39 16.23 8.66
N TYR A 189 3.52 15.22 8.71
CA TYR A 189 3.70 14.00 7.91
C TYR A 189 3.60 14.29 6.41
N ALA A 190 2.61 15.08 5.97
CA ALA A 190 2.44 15.44 4.57
C ALA A 190 3.69 16.11 4.00
N GLU A 191 4.26 17.07 4.73
CA GLU A 191 5.46 17.80 4.30
C GLU A 191 6.67 16.87 4.12
N SER A 192 6.82 15.85 4.97
CA SER A 192 7.87 14.84 4.83
C SER A 192 7.78 14.10 3.49
N PHE A 193 6.58 13.74 3.04
CA PHE A 193 6.36 13.09 1.74
C PHE A 193 6.49 14.09 0.59
N LEU A 194 5.88 15.26 0.70
CA LEU A 194 5.92 16.30 -0.33
C LEU A 194 7.34 16.77 -0.64
N THR A 195 8.23 16.75 0.35
CA THR A 195 9.65 17.05 0.14
C THR A 195 10.28 16.05 -0.84
N THR A 196 10.21 14.74 -0.55
CA THR A 196 10.81 13.72 -1.44
C THR A 196 10.11 13.65 -2.79
N MET A 197 8.80 13.86 -2.83
CA MET A 197 8.01 13.89 -4.07
C MET A 197 8.40 15.08 -4.96
N ARG A 198 8.55 16.29 -4.40
CA ARG A 198 9.03 17.46 -5.15
C ARG A 198 10.43 17.21 -5.70
N ASP A 199 11.34 16.66 -4.89
CA ASP A 199 12.70 16.33 -5.33
C ASP A 199 12.70 15.33 -6.48
N LYS A 200 11.83 14.30 -6.45
CA LYS A 200 11.67 13.35 -7.56
C LYS A 200 11.16 14.02 -8.84
N VAL A 201 10.24 14.98 -8.73
CA VAL A 201 9.74 15.73 -9.89
C VAL A 201 10.85 16.60 -10.48
N VAL A 202 11.67 17.25 -9.66
CA VAL A 202 12.85 18.01 -10.11
C VAL A 202 13.84 17.09 -10.83
N GLN A 203 14.25 15.99 -10.20
CA GLN A 203 15.17 15.03 -10.81
C GLN A 203 14.64 14.49 -12.15
N LYS A 204 13.34 14.16 -12.22
CA LYS A 204 12.75 13.69 -13.47
C LYS A 204 12.70 14.78 -14.53
N HIS A 205 12.36 16.01 -14.16
CA HIS A 205 12.37 17.15 -15.07
C HIS A 205 13.76 17.39 -15.67
N GLU A 206 14.82 17.29 -14.86
CA GLU A 206 16.21 17.40 -15.33
C GLU A 206 16.60 16.27 -16.29
N LEU A 207 16.10 15.06 -16.07
CA LEU A 207 16.45 13.89 -16.88
C LEU A 207 15.75 13.86 -18.25
N ILE A 208 14.45 14.18 -18.30
CA ILE A 208 13.63 13.94 -19.51
C ILE A 208 12.82 15.16 -19.97
N GLY A 209 12.84 16.26 -19.22
CA GLY A 209 11.99 17.42 -19.49
C GLY A 209 10.51 17.13 -19.23
N LEU A 210 9.98 17.65 -18.12
CA LEU A 210 8.55 17.61 -17.81
C LEU A 210 7.88 18.92 -18.21
N ASP A 211 6.78 18.83 -18.98
CA ASP A 211 5.92 19.97 -19.30
C ASP A 211 4.94 20.24 -18.14
N LEU A 212 5.49 20.75 -17.03
CA LEU A 212 4.75 21.05 -15.81
C LEU A 212 5.17 22.42 -15.25
N ASN A 213 4.29 23.03 -14.46
CA ASN A 213 4.60 24.28 -13.76
C ASN A 213 5.50 24.03 -12.55
N MET A 214 6.81 23.91 -12.77
CA MET A 214 7.80 23.64 -11.70
C MET A 214 7.70 24.63 -10.53
N PRO A 215 7.56 25.97 -10.73
CA PRO A 215 7.35 26.90 -9.62
C PRO A 215 6.10 26.61 -8.79
N ALA A 216 4.99 26.19 -9.41
CA ALA A 216 3.77 25.83 -8.68
C ALA A 216 3.96 24.53 -7.87
N ILE A 217 4.63 23.54 -8.44
CA ILE A 217 4.96 22.27 -7.77
C ILE A 217 5.81 22.51 -6.53
N MET A 218 6.83 23.36 -6.62
CA MET A 218 7.70 23.66 -5.46
C MET A 218 6.95 24.38 -4.33
N ARG A 219 5.87 25.10 -4.67
CA ARG A 219 5.00 25.80 -3.70
C ARG A 219 3.83 24.95 -3.19
N ALA A 220 3.63 23.73 -3.68
CA ALA A 220 2.59 22.84 -3.21
C ALA A 220 2.76 22.57 -1.70
N LYS A 221 1.71 22.83 -0.91
CA LYS A 221 1.75 22.74 0.57
C LYS A 221 1.02 21.52 1.13
N ASN A 222 0.32 20.80 0.27
CA ASN A 222 -0.48 19.64 0.63
C ASN A 222 -0.64 18.73 -0.60
N PHE A 223 -1.13 17.50 -0.39
CA PHE A 223 -1.31 16.54 -1.48
C PHE A 223 -2.28 17.00 -2.56
N ILE A 224 -3.29 17.81 -2.23
CA ILE A 224 -4.24 18.34 -3.23
C ILE A 224 -3.51 19.27 -4.19
N ASP A 225 -2.69 20.18 -3.68
CA ASP A 225 -1.86 21.07 -4.52
C ASP A 225 -0.91 20.25 -5.40
N PHE A 226 -0.24 19.25 -4.82
CA PHE A 226 0.71 18.41 -5.57
C PHE A 226 0.01 17.59 -6.65
N ASP A 227 -1.10 16.94 -6.31
CA ASP A 227 -1.86 16.12 -7.24
C ASP A 227 -2.47 16.96 -8.36
N GLU A 228 -2.88 18.21 -8.08
CA GLU A 228 -3.36 19.14 -9.11
C GLU A 228 -2.26 19.49 -10.12
N GLN A 229 -1.02 19.66 -9.65
CA GLN A 229 0.10 20.11 -10.48
C GLN A 229 0.91 18.97 -11.11
N VAL A 230 0.83 17.75 -10.59
CA VAL A 230 1.67 16.62 -11.00
C VAL A 230 0.83 15.41 -11.35
N THR A 231 0.14 14.82 -10.38
CA THR A 231 -0.55 13.53 -10.55
C THR A 231 -1.64 13.62 -11.60
N ALA A 232 -2.48 14.66 -11.55
CA ALA A 232 -3.56 14.85 -12.49
C ALA A 232 -3.06 15.05 -13.93
N PRO A 233 -2.21 16.06 -14.24
CA PRO A 233 -1.77 16.30 -15.61
C PRO A 233 -0.91 15.17 -16.19
N LEU A 234 -0.05 14.51 -15.39
CA LEU A 234 0.79 13.42 -15.90
C LEU A 234 0.01 12.14 -16.22
N ASN A 235 -1.21 11.98 -15.68
CA ASN A 235 -2.03 10.78 -15.84
C ASN A 235 -3.38 11.05 -16.53
N GLY A 236 -3.55 12.24 -17.11
CA GLY A 236 -4.74 12.59 -17.89
C GLY A 236 -6.02 12.85 -17.08
N PHE A 237 -5.91 13.09 -15.77
CA PHE A 237 -7.04 13.51 -14.95
C PHE A 237 -7.28 15.02 -15.09
N ARG A 238 -8.54 15.45 -14.98
CA ARG A 238 -8.88 16.88 -15.11
C ARG A 238 -8.44 17.74 -13.93
N SER A 239 -8.33 17.14 -12.74
CA SER A 239 -7.95 17.80 -11.49
C SER A 239 -7.58 16.76 -10.42
N ALA A 240 -7.04 17.19 -9.29
CA ALA A 240 -6.82 16.33 -8.12
C ALA A 240 -8.13 15.63 -7.66
N TRP A 241 -9.25 16.35 -7.70
CA TRP A 241 -10.57 15.80 -7.34
C TRP A 241 -11.08 14.73 -8.31
N ASP A 242 -10.86 14.92 -9.62
CA ASP A 242 -11.19 13.92 -10.64
C ASP A 242 -10.36 12.64 -10.41
N TYR A 243 -9.06 12.83 -10.12
CA TYR A 243 -8.16 11.75 -9.71
C TYR A 243 -8.66 11.04 -8.44
N TYR A 244 -9.01 11.75 -7.36
CA TYR A 244 -9.48 11.12 -6.12
C TYR A 244 -10.77 10.33 -6.30
N LYS A 245 -11.70 10.86 -7.10
CA LYS A 245 -12.93 10.16 -7.43
C LYS A 245 -12.65 8.87 -8.20
N TYR A 246 -11.76 8.94 -9.18
CA TYR A 246 -11.38 7.78 -9.99
C TYR A 246 -10.64 6.75 -9.16
N ALA A 247 -9.58 7.14 -8.46
CA ALA A 247 -8.58 6.22 -7.91
C ALA A 247 -8.87 5.72 -6.49
N SER A 248 -9.96 6.13 -5.85
CA SER A 248 -10.32 5.65 -4.50
C SER A 248 -10.88 4.23 -4.54
N ALA A 249 -10.15 3.28 -3.95
CA ALA A 249 -10.54 1.86 -3.92
C ALA A 249 -11.92 1.63 -3.30
N VAL A 250 -12.34 2.47 -2.34
CA VAL A 250 -13.65 2.34 -1.67
C VAL A 250 -14.85 2.34 -2.61
N ASN A 251 -14.70 2.87 -3.83
CA ASN A 251 -15.72 2.87 -4.86
C ASN A 251 -15.89 1.48 -5.53
N LEU A 252 -14.92 0.58 -5.40
CA LEU A 252 -14.89 -0.73 -6.05
C LEU A 252 -14.84 -1.91 -5.06
N ILE A 253 -14.74 -1.65 -3.75
CA ILE A 253 -14.61 -2.73 -2.73
C ILE A 253 -15.79 -3.71 -2.76
N GLU A 254 -17.01 -3.27 -3.08
CA GLU A 254 -18.18 -4.16 -3.20
C GLU A 254 -18.03 -5.17 -4.36
N GLU A 255 -17.15 -4.90 -5.34
CA GLU A 255 -16.89 -5.76 -6.49
C GLU A 255 -15.87 -6.86 -6.25
N VAL A 256 -15.15 -6.83 -5.13
CA VAL A 256 -14.18 -7.87 -4.78
C VAL A 256 -14.85 -9.25 -4.70
N ARG A 257 -14.22 -10.27 -5.32
CA ARG A 257 -14.73 -11.67 -5.38
C ARG A 257 -13.82 -12.72 -4.75
N VAL A 258 -12.79 -12.30 -4.04
CA VAL A 258 -11.88 -13.16 -3.26
C VAL A 258 -11.87 -12.72 -1.80
N PRO A 259 -11.58 -13.60 -0.83
CA PRO A 259 -11.46 -13.22 0.58
C PRO A 259 -10.50 -12.02 0.77
N PHE A 260 -11.02 -10.93 1.31
CA PHE A 260 -10.29 -9.67 1.41
C PHE A 260 -10.45 -9.06 2.79
N LEU A 261 -9.36 -8.85 3.53
CA LEU A 261 -9.38 -8.23 4.84
C LEU A 261 -8.85 -6.79 4.78
N ILE A 262 -9.61 -5.87 5.34
CA ILE A 262 -9.27 -4.46 5.50
C ILE A 262 -9.06 -4.21 7.00
N VAL A 263 -7.85 -3.81 7.36
CA VAL A 263 -7.47 -3.49 8.74
C VAL A 263 -7.16 -2.01 8.87
N GLN A 264 -7.93 -1.30 9.69
CA GLN A 264 -7.75 0.13 9.95
C GLN A 264 -7.67 0.39 11.45
N ALA A 265 -7.01 1.48 11.85
CA ALA A 265 -7.00 1.94 13.24
C ALA A 265 -7.76 3.26 13.40
N LYS A 266 -8.48 3.43 14.51
CA LYS A 266 -9.20 4.68 14.83
C LYS A 266 -8.28 5.85 15.16
N ASP A 267 -7.07 5.57 15.62
CA ASP A 267 -6.07 6.57 15.98
C ASP A 267 -5.03 6.83 14.87
N ASP A 268 -5.25 6.30 13.66
CA ASP A 268 -4.35 6.48 12.53
C ASP A 268 -4.34 7.96 12.08
N PRO A 269 -3.19 8.67 12.10
CA PRO A 269 -3.14 10.10 11.78
C PRO A 269 -3.32 10.43 10.29
N PHE A 270 -3.44 9.42 9.42
CA PHE A 270 -3.65 9.57 7.98
C PHE A 270 -5.08 9.24 7.56
N LEU A 271 -5.85 8.57 8.41
CA LEU A 271 -7.15 8.05 8.04
C LEU A 271 -8.27 8.79 8.75
N ASP A 272 -9.29 9.13 7.99
CA ASP A 272 -10.56 9.62 8.50
C ASP A 272 -11.66 8.58 8.26
N ARG A 273 -12.87 8.83 8.79
CA ARG A 273 -14.06 7.97 8.68
C ARG A 273 -14.37 7.53 7.24
N GLY A 274 -14.03 8.35 6.24
CA GLY A 274 -14.17 7.99 4.81
C GLY A 274 -13.41 6.71 4.43
N SER A 275 -12.32 6.39 5.14
CA SER A 275 -11.49 5.20 4.93
C SER A 275 -12.03 3.95 5.65
N TYR A 276 -13.20 4.00 6.27
CA TYR A 276 -13.87 2.87 6.94
C TYR A 276 -15.07 2.40 6.11
N PRO A 277 -14.90 1.36 5.26
CA PRO A 277 -15.91 0.96 4.27
C PRO A 277 -16.98 0.05 4.90
N VAL A 278 -17.57 0.48 6.02
CA VAL A 278 -18.49 -0.32 6.86
C VAL A 278 -19.70 -0.78 6.05
N ARG A 279 -20.27 0.12 5.24
CA ARG A 279 -21.43 -0.19 4.37
C ARG A 279 -21.06 -1.23 3.31
N GLN A 280 -19.92 -1.06 2.66
CA GLN A 280 -19.43 -1.96 1.62
C GLN A 280 -19.14 -3.35 2.20
N ALA A 281 -18.48 -3.41 3.36
CA ALA A 281 -18.21 -4.65 4.06
C ALA A 281 -19.51 -5.39 4.42
N HIS A 282 -20.54 -4.70 4.91
CA HIS A 282 -21.84 -5.33 5.20
C HIS A 282 -22.53 -5.96 3.97
N ARG A 283 -22.28 -5.43 2.77
CA ARG A 283 -22.92 -5.87 1.53
C ARG A 283 -22.17 -6.98 0.80
N SER A 284 -20.93 -7.27 1.22
CA SER A 284 -20.08 -8.27 0.59
C SER A 284 -19.85 -9.46 1.51
N ARG A 285 -19.88 -10.66 0.93
CA ARG A 285 -19.46 -11.90 1.63
C ARG A 285 -17.94 -12.10 1.63
N TYR A 286 -17.22 -11.33 0.82
CA TYR A 286 -15.79 -11.48 0.59
C TYR A 286 -14.97 -10.47 1.40
N VAL A 287 -15.52 -9.28 1.61
CA VAL A 287 -14.85 -8.18 2.28
C VAL A 287 -15.03 -8.30 3.78
N HIS A 288 -13.92 -8.38 4.49
CA HIS A 288 -13.83 -8.40 5.94
C HIS A 288 -13.24 -7.06 6.39
N LEU A 289 -13.82 -6.41 7.39
CA LEU A 289 -13.34 -5.16 7.95
C LEU A 289 -13.07 -5.33 9.44
N GLU A 290 -11.85 -5.00 9.85
CA GLU A 290 -11.40 -4.97 11.23
C GLU A 290 -10.90 -3.57 11.57
N ILE A 291 -11.60 -2.89 12.47
CA ILE A 291 -11.23 -1.55 12.93
C ILE A 291 -10.74 -1.67 14.37
N THR A 292 -9.45 -1.44 14.60
CA THR A 292 -8.84 -1.46 15.94
C THR A 292 -8.96 -0.10 16.62
N GLU A 293 -9.01 -0.08 17.96
CA GLU A 293 -9.03 1.19 18.71
C GLU A 293 -7.73 1.98 18.55
N THR A 294 -6.61 1.27 18.45
CA THR A 294 -5.30 1.86 18.18
C THR A 294 -4.55 1.05 17.14
N GLY A 295 -3.51 1.62 16.57
CA GLY A 295 -2.56 0.96 15.68
C GLY A 295 -1.62 1.96 15.00
N GLY A 296 -1.96 3.25 15.03
CA GLY A 296 -1.27 4.28 14.25
C GLY A 296 -1.31 3.97 12.75
N HIS A 297 -0.50 4.68 11.98
CA HIS A 297 -0.32 4.41 10.56
C HIS A 297 0.76 3.34 10.36
N CYS A 298 0.34 2.16 9.89
CA CYS A 298 1.20 0.99 9.67
C CYS A 298 1.98 0.53 10.92
N GLY A 299 1.50 0.89 12.13
CA GLY A 299 2.21 0.66 13.38
C GLY A 299 1.98 -0.73 13.96
N PHE A 300 0.72 -1.06 14.29
CA PHE A 300 0.22 -2.39 14.72
C PHE A 300 1.20 -3.25 15.55
N MET A 301 1.89 -2.66 16.53
CA MET A 301 2.87 -3.38 17.38
C MET A 301 2.17 -4.22 18.44
N ASP A 302 2.54 -5.51 18.57
CA ASP A 302 2.11 -6.41 19.66
C ASP A 302 3.24 -6.56 20.70
N TYR A 303 2.89 -6.65 21.98
CA TYR A 303 3.88 -6.85 23.04
C TYR A 303 4.03 -8.32 23.39
N ARG A 304 5.11 -8.89 22.88
CA ARG A 304 5.63 -10.21 23.27
C ARG A 304 7.14 -10.10 23.52
N PRO A 305 7.77 -11.09 24.18
CA PRO A 305 9.20 -11.04 24.56
C PRO A 305 10.17 -10.78 23.41
N LYS A 306 9.73 -11.06 22.17
CA LYS A 306 10.31 -10.56 20.93
C LYS A 306 9.30 -9.60 20.35
N LEU A 307 9.64 -8.32 20.21
CA LEU A 307 8.75 -7.30 19.63
C LEU A 307 8.23 -7.82 18.29
N GLN A 308 6.95 -8.18 18.24
CA GLN A 308 6.29 -8.75 17.05
C GLN A 308 5.25 -7.74 16.56
N PHE A 309 5.05 -7.68 15.26
CA PHE A 309 4.05 -6.80 14.68
C PHE A 309 2.79 -7.61 14.43
N TRP A 310 1.69 -7.19 15.06
CA TRP A 310 0.41 -7.89 14.98
C TRP A 310 -0.09 -7.97 13.53
N SER A 311 0.14 -6.93 12.73
CA SER A 311 -0.26 -6.92 11.31
C SER A 311 0.28 -8.12 10.54
N GLU A 312 1.51 -8.53 10.80
CA GLU A 312 2.17 -9.67 10.14
C GLU A 312 1.49 -10.99 10.48
N LYS A 313 1.29 -11.23 11.77
CA LYS A 313 0.55 -12.41 12.23
C LYS A 313 -0.87 -12.39 11.70
N ARG A 314 -1.55 -11.24 11.75
CA ARG A 314 -2.95 -11.10 11.36
C ARG A 314 -3.18 -11.38 9.88
N ALA A 315 -2.26 -10.93 9.02
CA ALA A 315 -2.30 -11.22 7.59
C ALA A 315 -2.20 -12.73 7.32
N VAL A 316 -1.24 -13.40 7.95
CA VAL A 316 -1.10 -14.86 7.86
C VAL A 316 -2.34 -15.56 8.39
N ASP A 317 -2.80 -15.21 9.60
CA ASP A 317 -3.98 -15.85 10.20
C ASP A 317 -5.21 -15.76 9.29
N PHE A 318 -5.44 -14.58 8.68
CA PHE A 318 -6.56 -14.41 7.75
C PHE A 318 -6.37 -15.26 6.49
N LEU A 319 -5.24 -15.08 5.79
CA LEU A 319 -5.02 -15.69 4.48
C LEU A 319 -4.90 -17.21 4.57
N MET A 320 -4.39 -17.76 5.67
CA MET A 320 -4.35 -19.20 5.89
C MET A 320 -5.71 -19.78 6.32
N SER A 321 -6.60 -18.98 6.92
CA SER A 321 -7.96 -19.43 7.27
C SER A 321 -8.91 -19.53 6.08
N VAL A 322 -8.57 -18.86 4.98
CA VAL A 322 -9.35 -18.81 3.73
C VAL A 322 -8.64 -19.54 2.58
N ALA A 323 -7.51 -20.19 2.90
CA ALA A 323 -6.66 -20.94 1.99
C ALA A 323 -7.34 -22.22 1.50
#